data_AF-A0A9W9ZJQ2-F1
#
_entry.id   AF-A0A9W9ZJQ2-F1
#
_cell.length_a   1.000
_cell.length_b   1.000
_cell.length_c   1.000
_cell.angle_alpha   90.00
_cell.angle_beta   90.00
_cell.angle_gamma   90.00
#
_symmetry.space_group_name_H-M   'P 1'
#
loop_
_entity.id
_entity.type
_entity.pdbx_description
1 polymer ?
#
loop_
_entity_poly.entity_id
_entity_poly.type
_entity_poly.pdbx_seq_one_letter_code
_entity_poly.pdbx_strand_id
1 'polypeptide(L)'
;MNIAWLTTFLLVMILVSGMNAVDETDDLQGQIDNLKAQLAAAGYDRYSAYDLVWQSLHMAAAAACRGSTPTGGRGYWPNAVLTRDVKAKLNCAQLCSKTKYANCDAEVSIYGMNGKATENGQQVGSFYNYTCAGSLNGGSEVSSADEAIMGTTSSHYFSFCCCRK
;
A
#
# COMPACT_ATOMS: atom_id res chain seq x y z
N MET A 1 -37.23 31.89 -43.86
CA MET A 1 -36.10 31.18 -43.24
C MET A 1 -36.17 29.73 -43.69
N ASN A 2 -35.15 29.24 -44.40
CA ASN A 2 -35.24 27.99 -45.16
C ASN A 2 -34.99 26.79 -44.21
N ILE A 3 -35.98 25.89 -44.06
CA ILE A 3 -35.91 24.74 -43.14
C ILE A 3 -34.67 23.86 -43.43
N ALA A 4 -34.28 23.76 -44.70
CA ALA A 4 -33.08 23.04 -45.14
C ALA A 4 -31.77 23.60 -44.56
N TRP A 5 -31.71 24.90 -44.27
CA TRP A 5 -30.52 25.52 -43.67
C TRP A 5 -30.39 25.16 -42.19
N LEU A 6 -31.51 25.13 -41.46
CA LEU A 6 -31.52 24.79 -40.04
C LEU A 6 -31.13 23.32 -39.79
N THR A 7 -31.64 22.40 -40.62
CA THR A 7 -31.34 20.97 -40.49
C THR A 7 -29.88 20.67 -40.80
N THR A 8 -29.30 21.32 -41.81
CA THR A 8 -27.89 21.16 -42.16
C THR A 8 -26.98 21.66 -41.04
N PHE A 9 -27.28 22.82 -40.45
CA PHE A 9 -26.51 23.38 -39.34
C PHE A 9 -26.54 22.47 -38.09
N LEU A 10 -27.71 21.91 -37.76
CA LEU A 10 -27.87 20.99 -36.64
C LEU A 10 -27.06 19.70 -36.85
N LEU A 11 -27.09 19.14 -38.06
CA LEU A 11 -26.34 17.93 -38.42
C LEU A 11 -24.82 18.14 -38.32
N VAL A 12 -24.32 19.29 -38.79
CA VAL A 12 -22.90 19.66 -38.66
C VAL A 12 -22.50 19.80 -37.20
N MET A 13 -23.32 20.44 -36.36
CA MET A 13 -23.01 20.56 -34.93
C MET A 13 -22.98 19.20 -34.21
N ILE A 14 -23.89 18.29 -34.55
CA ILE A 14 -23.90 16.93 -34.00
C ILE A 14 -22.64 16.16 -34.42
N LEU A 15 -22.25 16.24 -35.70
CA LEU A 15 -21.06 15.57 -36.22
C LEU A 15 -19.76 16.11 -35.59
N VAL A 16 -19.60 17.43 -35.50
CA VAL A 16 -18.42 18.06 -34.89
C VAL A 16 -18.31 17.70 -33.40
N SER A 17 -19.43 17.70 -32.68
CA SER A 17 -19.45 17.29 -31.27
C SER A 17 -19.07 15.81 -31.09
N GLY A 18 -19.52 14.94 -32.00
CA GLY A 18 -19.16 13.51 -31.99
C GLY A 18 -17.69 13.26 -32.30
N MET A 19 -17.10 14.01 -33.24
CA MET A 19 -15.68 13.88 -33.59
C MET A 19 -14.76 14.28 -32.43
N ASN A 20 -15.05 15.40 -31.74
CA ASN A 20 -14.25 15.83 -30.59
C ASN A 20 -14.28 14.82 -29.44
N ALA A 21 -15.44 14.18 -29.19
CA ALA A 21 -15.56 13.16 -28.16
C ALA A 21 -14.74 11.90 -28.50
N VAL A 22 -14.70 11.50 -29.78
CA VAL A 22 -13.89 10.36 -30.23
C VAL A 22 -12.39 10.65 -30.05
N ASP A 23 -11.94 11.86 -30.39
CA ASP A 23 -10.54 12.29 -30.26
C ASP A 23 -10.07 12.26 -28.79
N GLU A 24 -10.89 12.77 -27.86
CA GLU A 24 -10.60 12.72 -26.42
C GLU A 24 -10.54 11.28 -25.89
N THR A 25 -11.37 10.39 -26.41
CA THR A 25 -11.40 8.98 -25.99
C THR A 25 -10.17 8.22 -26.50
N ASP A 26 -9.71 8.51 -27.73
CA ASP A 26 -8.52 7.89 -28.33
C ASP A 26 -7.23 8.35 -27.63
N ASP A 27 -7.13 9.64 -27.29
CA ASP A 27 -5.99 10.16 -26.50
C ASP A 27 -5.93 9.49 -25.12
N LEU A 28 -7.05 9.39 -24.41
CA LEU A 28 -7.11 8.74 -23.11
C LEU A 28 -6.71 7.26 -23.19
N GLN A 29 -7.17 6.56 -24.24
CA GLN A 29 -6.80 5.17 -24.48
C GLN A 29 -5.30 5.03 -24.76
N GLY A 30 -4.73 5.93 -25.56
CA GLY A 30 -3.28 5.99 -25.82
C GLY A 30 -2.47 6.19 -24.54
N GLN A 31 -2.92 7.06 -23.63
CA GLN A 31 -2.28 7.26 -22.32
C GLN A 31 -2.34 5.99 -21.45
N ILE A 32 -3.49 5.30 -21.42
CA ILE A 32 -3.67 4.04 -20.69
C ILE A 32 -2.72 2.96 -21.23
N ASP A 33 -2.62 2.83 -22.55
CA ASP A 33 -1.78 1.81 -23.17
C ASP A 33 -0.29 2.08 -22.95
N ASN A 34 0.13 3.35 -23.01
CA ASN A 34 1.49 3.75 -22.65
C ASN A 34 1.80 3.43 -21.18
N LEU A 35 0.89 3.75 -20.25
CA LEU A 35 1.08 3.45 -18.83
C LEU A 35 1.19 1.95 -18.58
N LYS A 36 0.31 1.14 -19.21
CA LYS A 36 0.38 -0.32 -19.13
C LYS A 36 1.69 -0.87 -19.69
N ALA A 37 2.17 -0.34 -20.81
CA ALA A 37 3.42 -0.76 -21.41
C ALA A 37 4.62 -0.45 -20.50
N GLN A 38 4.64 0.72 -19.84
CA GLN A 38 5.67 1.06 -18.85
C GLN A 38 5.62 0.14 -17.62
N LEU A 39 4.42 -0.16 -17.12
CA LEU A 39 4.22 -1.07 -16.00
C LEU A 39 4.72 -2.48 -16.33
N ALA A 40 4.38 -2.98 -17.52
CA ALA A 40 4.84 -4.28 -18.03
C ALA A 40 6.35 -4.33 -18.24
N ALA A 41 6.94 -3.29 -18.83
CA ALA A 41 8.40 -3.20 -19.01
C ALA A 41 9.15 -3.22 -17.68
N ALA A 42 8.56 -2.69 -16.62
CA ALA A 42 9.09 -2.72 -15.25
C ALA A 42 8.73 -4.00 -14.47
N GLY A 43 7.96 -4.93 -15.06
CA GLY A 43 7.55 -6.20 -14.42
C GLY A 43 6.45 -6.06 -13.36
N TYR A 44 5.72 -4.94 -13.39
CA TYR A 44 4.65 -4.58 -12.46
C TYR A 44 3.23 -4.79 -13.03
N ASP A 45 3.09 -5.26 -14.27
CA ASP A 45 1.81 -5.61 -14.90
C ASP A 45 1.00 -6.67 -14.14
N ARG A 46 1.68 -7.46 -13.31
CA ARG A 46 1.09 -8.49 -12.43
C ARG A 46 0.77 -8.01 -11.00
N TYR A 47 1.09 -6.77 -10.65
CA TYR A 47 0.89 -6.22 -9.31
C TYR A 47 -0.06 -5.03 -9.36
N SER A 48 -0.99 -4.98 -8.41
CA SER A 48 -1.85 -3.81 -8.21
C SER A 48 -1.06 -2.67 -7.55
N ALA A 49 -1.61 -1.45 -7.61
CA ALA A 49 -1.06 -0.34 -6.83
C ALA A 49 -1.03 -0.67 -5.32
N TYR A 50 -2.02 -1.41 -4.81
CA TYR A 50 -2.05 -1.84 -3.42
C TYR A 50 -0.89 -2.77 -3.09
N ASP A 51 -0.55 -3.72 -3.95
CA ASP A 51 0.58 -4.65 -3.74
C ASP A 51 1.91 -3.90 -3.57
N LEU A 52 2.11 -2.83 -4.34
CA LEU A 52 3.32 -2.00 -4.23
C LEU A 52 3.37 -1.21 -2.92
N VAL A 53 2.23 -0.71 -2.45
CA VAL A 53 2.15 -0.01 -1.16
C VAL A 53 2.34 -1.01 -0.01
N TRP A 54 1.73 -2.20 -0.08
CA TRP A 54 1.94 -3.29 0.88
C TRP A 54 3.41 -3.71 0.95
N GLN A 55 4.06 -3.92 -0.20
CA GLN A 55 5.49 -4.22 -0.25
C GLN A 55 6.32 -3.14 0.44
N SER A 56 5.98 -1.86 0.21
CA SER A 56 6.65 -0.72 0.84
C SER A 56 6.48 -0.75 2.37
N LEU A 57 5.28 -1.06 2.86
CA LEU A 57 5.01 -1.25 4.28
C LEU A 57 5.81 -2.42 4.87
N HIS A 58 5.86 -3.57 4.18
CA HIS A 58 6.62 -4.73 4.63
C HIS A 58 8.12 -4.44 4.70
N MET A 59 8.67 -3.69 3.75
CA MET A 59 10.05 -3.21 3.80
C MET A 59 10.30 -2.28 4.99
N ALA A 60 9.36 -1.37 5.28
CA ALA A 60 9.44 -0.50 6.46
C ALA A 60 9.37 -1.30 7.77
N ALA A 61 8.49 -2.31 7.85
CA ALA A 61 8.39 -3.20 9.00
C ALA A 61 9.68 -4.01 9.21
N ALA A 62 10.29 -4.51 8.14
CA ALA A 62 11.60 -5.18 8.19
C ALA A 62 12.70 -4.26 8.73
N ALA A 63 12.75 -3.00 8.29
CA ALA A 63 13.69 -2.02 8.80
C ALA A 63 13.44 -1.69 10.29
N ALA A 64 12.18 -1.48 10.68
CA ALA A 64 11.78 -1.22 12.06
C ALA A 64 12.15 -2.40 12.99
N CYS A 65 11.88 -3.63 12.56
CA CYS A 65 12.27 -4.83 13.31
C CYS A 65 13.78 -4.97 13.41
N ARG A 66 14.53 -4.66 12.35
CA ARG A 66 16.00 -4.65 12.40
C ARG A 66 16.54 -3.63 13.41
N GLY A 67 15.89 -2.48 13.55
CA GLY A 67 16.22 -1.48 14.58
C GLY A 67 15.82 -1.92 16.00
N SER A 68 14.73 -2.69 16.11
CA SER A 68 14.15 -3.14 17.38
C SER A 68 14.75 -4.42 17.94
N THR A 69 15.79 -4.97 17.29
CA THR A 69 16.56 -6.13 17.77
C THR A 69 17.94 -5.69 18.31
N PRO A 70 18.03 -5.04 19.48
CA PRO A 70 19.29 -4.47 19.98
C PRO A 70 20.36 -5.54 20.32
N THR A 71 19.94 -6.75 20.67
CA THR A 71 20.84 -7.80 21.20
C THR A 71 20.91 -9.08 20.36
N GLY A 72 20.12 -9.23 19.30
CA GLY A 72 19.91 -10.53 18.62
C GLY A 72 19.92 -10.48 17.09
N GLY A 73 19.95 -11.65 16.45
CA GLY A 73 19.71 -11.78 15.02
C GLY A 73 20.89 -11.46 14.09
N ARG A 74 22.13 -11.58 14.59
CA ARG A 74 23.37 -11.45 13.80
C ARG A 74 23.76 -12.79 13.17
N GLY A 75 24.41 -12.74 12.01
CA GLY A 75 24.92 -13.93 11.30
C GLY A 75 24.28 -14.10 9.93
N TYR A 76 24.44 -15.30 9.36
CA TYR A 76 24.03 -15.67 8.00
C TYR A 76 22.56 -16.13 7.90
N TRP A 77 21.84 -16.14 9.02
CA TRP A 77 20.41 -16.52 9.04
C TRP A 77 19.53 -15.27 9.04
N PRO A 78 18.49 -15.22 8.19
CA PRO A 78 17.54 -14.12 8.21
C PRO A 78 16.69 -14.18 9.49
N ASN A 79 16.31 -13.01 10.00
CA ASN A 79 15.20 -12.87 10.93
C ASN A 79 13.91 -12.70 10.13
N ALA A 80 12.76 -12.83 10.78
CA ALA A 80 11.46 -12.70 10.15
C ALA A 80 10.65 -11.57 10.75
N VAL A 81 9.87 -10.96 9.87
CA VAL A 81 8.76 -10.10 10.25
C VAL A 81 7.49 -10.87 9.96
N LEU A 82 6.65 -11.05 10.97
CA LEU A 82 5.36 -11.70 10.83
C LEU A 82 4.26 -10.66 11.04
N THR A 83 3.25 -10.64 10.17
CA THR A 83 2.06 -9.80 10.40
C THR A 83 1.28 -10.32 11.60
N ARG A 84 0.76 -9.42 12.44
CA ARG A 84 -0.09 -9.80 13.58
C ARG A 84 -1.55 -9.75 13.16
N ASP A 85 -2.23 -10.88 13.28
CA ASP A 85 -3.68 -10.90 13.12
C ASP A 85 -4.40 -10.65 14.45
N VAL A 86 -5.04 -9.48 14.58
CA VAL A 86 -5.82 -9.11 15.77
C VAL A 86 -7.00 -10.06 16.01
N LYS A 87 -7.57 -10.67 14.95
CA LYS A 87 -8.68 -11.63 15.09
C LYS A 87 -8.23 -12.94 15.73
N ALA A 88 -7.00 -13.38 15.43
CA ALA A 88 -6.41 -14.59 16.02
C ALA A 88 -6.09 -14.44 17.52
N LYS A 89 -6.06 -13.21 18.06
CA LYS A 89 -5.76 -12.91 19.48
C LYS A 89 -4.44 -13.52 19.98
N LEU A 90 -3.49 -13.74 19.09
CA LEU A 90 -2.14 -14.18 19.44
C LEU A 90 -1.25 -12.94 19.57
N ASN A 91 -0.47 -12.88 20.65
CA ASN A 91 0.61 -11.91 20.75
C ASN A 91 1.85 -12.39 19.98
N CYS A 92 2.83 -11.51 19.80
CA CYS A 92 4.02 -11.84 19.02
C CYS A 92 4.86 -12.96 19.63
N ALA A 93 4.93 -13.09 20.97
CA ALA A 93 5.59 -14.22 21.60
C ALA A 93 4.96 -15.57 21.18
N GLN A 94 3.63 -15.64 21.16
CA GLN A 94 2.88 -16.84 20.74
C GLN A 94 2.94 -17.07 19.24
N LEU A 95 3.01 -16.01 18.44
CA LEU A 95 3.09 -16.12 16.98
C LEU A 95 4.48 -16.63 16.56
N CYS A 96 5.54 -15.98 17.06
CA CYS A 96 6.92 -16.37 16.77
C CYS A 96 7.17 -17.84 17.17
N SER A 97 6.73 -18.27 18.36
CA SER A 97 6.94 -19.64 18.88
C SER A 97 6.33 -20.75 18.03
N LYS A 98 5.36 -20.44 17.17
CA LYS A 98 4.75 -21.38 16.23
C LYS A 98 5.51 -21.51 14.91
N THR A 99 6.59 -20.76 14.74
CA THR A 99 7.40 -20.74 13.52
C THR A 99 8.82 -21.21 13.79
N LYS A 100 9.62 -21.36 12.74
CA LYS A 100 11.07 -21.58 12.87
C LYS A 100 11.83 -20.38 13.48
N TYR A 101 11.16 -19.26 13.67
CA TYR A 101 11.68 -18.04 14.30
C TYR A 101 11.05 -17.90 15.70
N ALA A 102 11.35 -18.84 16.60
CA ALA A 102 10.63 -19.02 17.85
C ALA A 102 10.81 -17.86 18.85
N ASN A 103 11.86 -17.07 18.69
CA ASN A 103 12.22 -16.02 19.62
C ASN A 103 11.63 -14.69 19.15
N CYS A 104 10.82 -14.07 19.99
CA CYS A 104 10.32 -12.72 19.73
C CYS A 104 11.24 -11.69 20.39
N ASP A 105 11.62 -10.65 19.64
CA ASP A 105 12.41 -9.53 20.16
C ASP A 105 11.54 -8.28 20.41
N ALA A 106 10.55 -8.03 19.55
CA ALA A 106 9.66 -6.87 19.66
C ALA A 106 8.35 -7.06 18.87
N GLU A 107 7.40 -6.17 19.14
CA GLU A 107 6.29 -5.88 18.23
C GLU A 107 6.38 -4.41 17.81
N VAL A 108 6.13 -4.13 16.54
CA VAL A 108 6.08 -2.77 15.99
C VAL A 108 4.74 -2.53 15.32
N SER A 109 4.13 -1.38 15.56
CA SER A 109 2.96 -0.93 14.82
C SER A 109 3.33 0.31 14.04
N ILE A 110 3.24 0.26 12.72
CA ILE A 110 3.74 1.33 11.84
C ILE A 110 2.65 1.87 10.92
N TYR A 111 2.75 3.15 10.61
CA TYR A 111 1.91 3.89 9.68
C TYR A 111 2.79 4.84 8.85
N GLY A 112 2.45 4.99 7.57
CA GLY A 112 3.07 5.94 6.65
C GLY A 112 2.01 6.77 5.94
N MET A 113 2.31 8.05 5.72
CA MET A 113 1.47 8.94 4.93
C MET A 113 1.57 8.58 3.44
N ASN A 114 0.45 8.67 2.72
CA ASN A 114 0.46 8.55 1.27
C ASN A 114 1.09 9.78 0.62
N GLY A 115 1.90 9.57 -0.43
CA GLY A 115 2.53 10.63 -1.20
C GLY A 115 3.76 11.25 -0.53
N LYS A 116 4.23 12.37 -1.09
CA LYS A 116 5.44 13.06 -0.63
C LYS A 116 5.11 14.18 0.36
N ALA A 117 6.04 14.49 1.25
CA ALA A 117 5.97 15.72 2.03
C ALA A 117 5.97 16.96 1.12
N THR A 118 5.14 17.94 1.44
CA THR A 118 5.01 19.21 0.72
C THR A 118 5.65 20.37 1.47
N GLU A 119 5.94 20.20 2.76
CA GLU A 119 6.53 21.21 3.61
C GLU A 119 7.54 20.62 4.60
N ASN A 120 8.44 21.47 5.10
CA ASN A 120 9.44 21.07 6.08
C ASN A 120 8.77 20.82 7.45
N GLY A 121 9.08 19.66 8.06
CA GLY A 121 8.51 19.25 9.35
C GLY A 121 7.17 18.51 9.26
N GLN A 122 6.65 18.24 8.06
CA GLN A 122 5.43 17.46 7.89
C GLN A 122 5.61 16.03 8.43
N GLN A 123 4.64 15.56 9.23
CA GLN A 123 4.60 14.19 9.72
C GLN A 123 4.30 13.22 8.58
N VAL A 124 5.30 12.46 8.16
CA VAL A 124 5.19 11.48 7.04
C VAL A 124 4.89 10.05 7.50
N GLY A 125 4.81 9.83 8.81
CA GLY A 125 4.58 8.51 9.38
C GLY A 125 4.58 8.53 10.89
N SER A 126 4.27 7.39 11.49
CA SER A 126 4.22 7.20 12.94
C SER A 126 4.41 5.74 13.30
N PHE A 127 4.92 5.49 14.49
CA PHE A 127 5.14 4.13 14.96
C PHE A 127 4.94 3.99 16.46
N TYR A 128 4.58 2.78 16.88
CA TYR A 128 4.66 2.32 18.26
C TYR A 128 5.62 1.14 18.36
N ASN A 129 6.39 1.12 19.44
CA ASN A 129 7.20 -0.03 19.82
C ASN A 129 6.57 -0.69 21.04
N TYR A 130 6.39 -2.00 20.95
CA TYR A 130 5.74 -2.81 21.97
C TYR A 130 6.62 -3.99 22.38
N THR A 131 6.33 -4.55 23.55
CA THR A 131 6.91 -5.82 23.98
C THR A 131 6.18 -6.98 23.32
N CYS A 132 6.84 -8.12 23.22
CA CYS A 132 6.27 -9.34 22.60
C CYS A 132 4.98 -9.87 23.25
N ALA A 133 4.66 -9.43 24.47
CA ALA A 133 3.48 -9.85 25.21
C ALA A 133 2.35 -8.79 25.22
N GLY A 134 2.61 -7.56 24.78
CA GLY A 134 1.65 -6.46 24.86
C GLY A 134 1.36 -5.87 23.49
N SER A 135 0.12 -5.93 23.02
CA SER A 135 -0.32 -5.16 21.86
C SER A 135 -1.57 -4.38 22.25
N LEU A 136 -1.54 -3.05 22.11
CA LEU A 136 -2.71 -2.20 22.37
C LEU A 136 -3.23 -1.55 21.09
N ASN A 137 -2.34 -1.08 20.21
CA ASN A 137 -2.73 -0.35 19.00
C ASN A 137 -2.07 -0.95 17.76
N GLY A 138 -2.88 -1.44 16.83
CA GLY A 138 -2.48 -1.85 15.50
C GLY A 138 -3.46 -2.86 14.88
N GLY A 139 -3.81 -2.57 13.64
CA GLY A 139 -4.67 -3.39 12.77
C GLY A 139 -3.92 -4.59 12.20
N SER A 140 -4.69 -5.39 11.46
CA SER A 140 -4.24 -6.66 10.87
C SER A 140 -4.43 -6.60 9.37
N GLU A 141 -3.34 -6.70 8.64
CA GLU A 141 -3.33 -6.86 7.18
C GLU A 141 -4.21 -8.04 6.75
N VAL A 142 -4.17 -9.15 7.48
CA VAL A 142 -4.93 -10.38 7.16
C VAL A 142 -6.45 -10.17 7.22
N SER A 143 -6.90 -9.23 8.05
CA SER A 143 -8.32 -9.03 8.33
C SER A 143 -8.90 -7.72 7.81
N SER A 144 -8.04 -6.85 7.29
CA SER A 144 -8.37 -5.58 6.66
C SER A 144 -8.61 -5.77 5.16
N ALA A 145 -9.39 -4.88 4.56
CA ALA A 145 -9.50 -4.81 3.11
C ALA A 145 -8.20 -4.25 2.51
N ASP A 146 -7.90 -4.55 1.25
CA ASP A 146 -6.66 -4.13 0.58
C ASP A 146 -6.50 -2.60 0.60
N GLU A 147 -7.60 -1.86 0.50
CA GLU A 147 -7.61 -0.40 0.50
C GLU A 147 -7.25 0.22 1.85
N ALA A 148 -7.26 -0.58 2.93
CA ALA A 148 -6.92 -0.11 4.28
C ALA A 148 -5.49 0.45 4.35
N ILE A 149 -4.58 -0.02 3.50
CA ILE A 149 -3.20 0.50 3.42
C ILE A 149 -3.16 1.96 2.97
N MET A 150 -4.13 2.38 2.15
CA MET A 150 -4.24 3.75 1.64
C MET A 150 -5.16 4.63 2.50
N GLY A 151 -5.66 4.12 3.63
CA GLY A 151 -6.57 4.85 4.51
C GLY A 151 -5.95 6.15 5.04
N THR A 152 -6.68 7.26 4.90
CA THR A 152 -6.22 8.61 5.30
C THR A 152 -6.53 8.96 6.75
N THR A 153 -7.23 8.09 7.48
CA THR A 153 -7.50 8.32 8.91
C THR A 153 -6.31 7.90 9.76
N SER A 154 -6.05 8.64 10.83
CA SER A 154 -4.89 8.50 11.75
C SER A 154 -4.84 7.18 12.55
N SER A 155 -5.63 6.17 12.16
CA SER A 155 -5.87 4.93 12.92
C SER A 155 -5.44 3.66 12.19
N HIS A 156 -4.83 3.74 11.01
CA HIS A 156 -4.39 2.58 10.22
C HIS A 156 -2.93 2.19 10.48
N TYR A 157 -2.59 1.93 11.75
CA TYR A 157 -1.34 1.25 12.06
C TYR A 157 -1.48 -0.23 11.72
N PHE A 158 -0.43 -0.84 11.18
CA PHE A 158 -0.35 -2.30 11.03
C PHE A 158 0.70 -2.87 11.96
N SER A 159 0.34 -3.92 12.68
CA SER A 159 1.21 -4.57 13.66
C SER A 159 2.03 -5.70 13.05
N PHE A 160 3.31 -5.72 13.40
CA PHE A 160 4.27 -6.72 12.96
C PHE A 160 5.11 -7.23 14.13
N CYS A 161 5.35 -8.53 14.15
CA CYS A 161 6.18 -9.24 15.11
C CYS A 161 7.60 -9.38 14.57
N CYS A 162 8.57 -8.95 15.35
CA CYS A 162 9.98 -9.08 15.06
C CYS A 162 10.49 -10.40 15.65
N CYS A 163 10.52 -11.43 14.81
CA CYS A 163 10.88 -12.79 15.21
C CYS A 163 12.29 -13.14 14.72
N ARG A 164 13.05 -13.87 15.53
CA ARG A 164 14.35 -14.43 15.16
C ARG A 164 14.38 -15.92 15.47
N LYS A 165 15.38 -16.59 14.90
CA LYS A 165 15.63 -18.00 15.17
C LYS A 165 16.01 -18.22 16.64
#